data_AF-A0A925XGG1-F1
#
_entry.id   AF-A0A925XGG1-F1
#
_cell.length_a   1.000
_cell.length_b   1.000
_cell.length_c   1.000
_cell.angle_alpha   90.00
_cell.angle_beta   90.00
_cell.angle_gamma   90.00
#
_symmetry.space_group_name_H-M   'P 1'
#
loop_
_entity.id
_entity.type
_entity.pdbx_description
1 polymer ?
#
loop_
_entity_poly.entity_id
_entity_poly.type
_entity_poly.pdbx_seq_one_letter_code
_entity_poly.pdbx_strand_id
1 'polypeptide(L)' 'MAQATTFSDVLDGADRLTTEEQETLVDILQHRLAEQRRNQIAADVQAARTEYQQGQCRPTTAGELMAELQP' A
#
# COMPACT_ATOMS: atom_id res chain seq x y z
N MET A 1 21.58 4.28 -21.43
CA MET A 1 20.68 4.72 -20.34
C MET A 1 19.35 4.03 -20.56
N ALA A 2 18.81 3.32 -19.57
CA ALA A 2 17.53 2.64 -19.72
C ALA A 2 16.41 3.70 -19.72
N GLN A 3 15.58 3.71 -20.76
CA GLN A 3 14.38 4.55 -20.77
C GLN A 3 13.44 4.06 -19.67
N ALA A 4 12.90 4.98 -18.87
CA ALA A 4 11.90 4.64 -17.88
C ALA A 4 10.62 4.23 -18.60
N THR A 5 10.18 2.98 -18.42
CA THR A 5 8.90 2.50 -18.95
C THR A 5 7.77 3.33 -18.34
N THR A 6 6.98 3.98 -19.17
CA THR A 6 5.82 4.74 -18.72
C THR A 6 4.64 3.82 -18.45
N PHE A 7 3.64 4.31 -17.72
CA PHE A 7 2.39 3.56 -17.53
C PHE A 7 1.71 3.26 -18.87
N SER A 8 1.77 4.18 -19.83
CA SER A 8 1.22 3.97 -21.17
C SER A 8 1.91 2.81 -21.88
N ASP A 9 3.25 2.72 -21.79
CA ASP A 9 4.00 1.62 -22.41
C ASP A 9 3.64 0.25 -21.80
N VAL A 10 3.30 0.22 -20.52
CA VAL A 10 2.85 -1.01 -19.83
C VAL A 10 1.45 -1.41 -20.31
N LEU A 11 0.53 -0.46 -20.47
CA LEU A 11 -0.80 -0.72 -21.02
C LEU A 11 -0.72 -1.24 -22.45
N ASP A 12 0.03 -0.56 -23.31
CA ASP A 12 0.25 -0.97 -24.69
C ASP A 12 0.89 -2.37 -24.78
N GLY A 13 1.75 -2.71 -23.81
CA GLY A 13 2.34 -4.04 -23.68
C GLY A 13 1.31 -5.10 -23.28
N ALA A 14 0.44 -4.79 -22.31
CA ALA A 14 -0.63 -5.69 -21.86
C ALA A 14 -1.66 -5.95 -22.97
N ASP A 15 -2.02 -4.92 -23.75
CA ASP A 15 -2.97 -5.03 -24.86
C ASP A 15 -2.50 -5.95 -26.00
N ARG A 16 -1.18 -6.18 -26.10
CA ARG A 16 -0.57 -7.08 -27.09
C ARG A 16 -0.54 -8.55 -26.66
N LEU A 17 -0.83 -8.84 -25.40
CA LEU A 17 -0.90 -10.21 -24.89
C LEU A 17 -2.16 -10.92 -25.40
N THR A 18 -2.12 -12.24 -25.47
CA THR A 18 -3.33 -13.04 -25.68
C THR A 18 -4.27 -12.92 -24.48
N THR A 19 -5.55 -13.22 -24.65
CA THR A 19 -6.53 -13.14 -23.56
C THR A 19 -6.12 -13.98 -22.33
N GLU A 20 -5.60 -15.19 -22.55
CA GLU A 20 -5.13 -16.07 -21.46
C GLU A 20 -3.91 -15.47 -20.71
N GLU A 21 -2.98 -14.85 -21.44
CA GLU A 21 -1.84 -14.17 -20.84
C GLU A 21 -2.26 -12.90 -20.10
N GLN A 22 -3.26 -12.15 -20.59
CA GLN A 22 -3.82 -11.00 -19.90
C GLN A 22 -4.49 -11.42 -18.57
N GLU A 23 -5.30 -12.48 -18.58
CA GLU A 23 -5.92 -13.04 -17.37
C GLU A 23 -4.84 -13.47 -16.36
N THR A 24 -3.80 -14.17 -16.83
CA THR A 24 -2.67 -14.56 -15.99
C THR A 24 -1.92 -13.35 -15.41
N LEU A 25 -1.72 -12.30 -16.21
CA LEU A 25 -1.08 -11.06 -15.76
C LEU A 25 -1.91 -10.38 -14.66
N VAL A 26 -3.22 -10.31 -14.84
CA VAL A 26 -4.14 -9.74 -13.84
C VAL A 26 -4.04 -10.50 -12.53
N ASP A 27 -4.08 -11.83 -12.57
CA ASP A 27 -3.97 -12.67 -11.37
C ASP A 27 -2.66 -12.44 -10.63
N ILE A 28 -1.53 -12.42 -11.33
CA ILE A 28 -0.22 -12.18 -10.73
C ILE A 28 -0.17 -10.79 -10.08
N LEU A 29 -0.66 -9.75 -10.77
CA LEU A 29 -0.65 -8.38 -10.25
C LEU A 29 -1.53 -8.23 -9.01
N GLN A 30 -2.72 -8.85 -9.00
CA GLN A 30 -3.61 -8.84 -7.84
C GLN A 30 -2.94 -9.48 -6.61
N HIS A 31 -2.29 -10.64 -6.78
CA HIS A 31 -1.57 -11.31 -5.70
C HIS A 31 -0.45 -10.43 -5.13
N ARG A 32 0.38 -9.85 -6.00
CA ARG A 32 1.49 -8.98 -5.59
C ARG A 32 1.01 -7.72 -4.85
N LEU A 33 -0.05 -7.09 -5.35
CA LEU A 33 -0.62 -5.91 -4.69
C LEU A 33 -1.21 -6.26 -3.32
N ALA A 34 -1.87 -7.42 -3.19
CA ALA A 34 -2.39 -7.88 -1.91
C ALA A 34 -1.26 -8.16 -0.91
N GLU A 35 -0.16 -8.79 -1.34
CA GLU A 35 1.03 -9.01 -0.53
C GLU A 35 1.67 -7.71 -0.06
N GLN A 36 1.86 -6.75 -0.97
CA GLN A 36 2.43 -5.46 -0.63
C GLN A 36 1.58 -4.72 0.41
N ARG A 37 0.25 -4.73 0.26
CA ARG A 37 -0.67 -4.13 1.24
C ARG A 37 -0.58 -4.82 2.60
N ARG A 38 -0.50 -6.15 2.64
CA ARG A 38 -0.31 -6.89 3.91
C ARG A 38 0.99 -6.51 4.59
N ASN A 39 2.07 -6.38 3.83
CA ASN A 39 3.37 -5.97 4.36
C ASN A 39 3.34 -4.54 4.90
N GLN A 40 2.66 -3.62 4.21
CA GLN A 40 2.45 -2.25 4.67
C GLN A 40 1.72 -2.23 6.01
N ILE A 41 0.58 -2.93 6.11
CA ILE A 41 -0.19 -3.02 7.36
C ILE A 41 0.66 -3.61 8.49
N ALA A 42 1.44 -4.66 8.21
CA ALA A 42 2.31 -5.26 9.21
C ALA A 42 3.39 -4.29 9.70
N ALA A 43 3.98 -3.50 8.79
CA ALA A 43 4.95 -2.47 9.13
C ALA A 43 4.31 -1.36 9.99
N ASP A 44 3.12 -0.87 9.61
CA ASP A 44 2.40 0.16 10.35
C ASP A 44 2.02 -0.31 11.76
N VAL A 45 1.55 -1.56 11.89
CA VAL A 45 1.26 -2.17 13.20
C VAL A 45 2.53 -2.29 14.04
N GLN A 46 3.66 -2.69 13.43
CA GLN A 46 4.92 -2.80 14.16
C GLN A 46 5.42 -1.43 14.63
N ALA A 47 5.33 -0.40 13.79
CA ALA A 47 5.68 0.97 14.16
C ALA A 47 4.83 1.46 15.33
N ALA A 48 3.51 1.33 15.26
CA ALA A 48 2.59 1.73 16.33
C ALA A 48 2.87 0.99 17.65
N ARG A 49 3.19 -0.31 17.60
CA ARG A 49 3.57 -1.09 18.80
C ARG A 49 4.87 -0.58 19.40
N THR A 50 5.86 -0.26 18.58
CA THR A 50 7.14 0.28 19.03
C THR A 50 6.97 1.66 19.68
N GLU A 51 6.21 2.57 19.08
CA GLU A 51 5.90 3.89 19.67
C GLU A 51 5.21 3.77 21.03
N TYR A 52 4.24 2.84 21.14
CA TYR A 52 3.57 2.57 22.41
C TYR A 52 4.53 2.05 23.48
N GLN A 53 5.38 1.08 23.14
CA GLN A 53 6.39 0.52 24.07
C GLN A 53 7.43 1.57 24.50
N GLN A 54 7.78 2.51 23.62
CA GLN A 54 8.69 3.59 23.92
C GLN A 54 8.04 4.73 24.72
N GLY A 55 6.75 4.62 25.05
CA GLY A 55 6.00 5.65 25.78
C GLY A 55 5.81 6.93 24.97
N GLN A 56 5.94 6.85 23.64
CA GLN A 56 5.76 7.98 22.73
C GLN A 56 4.27 8.27 22.49
N CYS A 57 3.38 7.35 22.88
CA CYS A 57 1.94 7.61 22.89
C CYS A 57 1.55 8.49 24.07
N ARG A 58 0.98 9.66 23.78
CA ARG A 58 0.39 10.53 24.80
C ARG A 58 -0.95 9.95 25.26
N PRO A 59 -1.19 9.74 26.56
CA PRO A 59 -2.53 9.45 27.06
C PRO A 59 -3.42 10.64 26.74
N THR A 60 -4.50 10.39 26.00
CA THR A 60 -5.46 11.42 25.62
C THR A 60 -6.86 10.87 25.74
N THR A 61 -7.80 11.73 26.12
CA THR A 61 -9.21 11.36 26.21
C THR A 61 -9.88 11.48 24.84
N ALA A 62 -11.01 10.80 24.65
CA ALA A 62 -11.79 10.92 23.42
C ALA A 62 -12.19 12.38 23.12
N GLY A 63 -12.47 13.20 24.15
CA GLY A 63 -12.82 14.62 23.98
C GLY A 63 -11.65 15.47 23.48
N GLU A 64 -10.43 15.20 23.97
CA GLU A 64 -9.20 15.87 23.51
C GLU A 64 -8.86 15.49 22.07
N LEU A 65 -8.95 14.20 21.72
CA LEU A 65 -8.78 13.72 20.35
C LEU A 65 -9.76 14.38 19.36
N MET A 66 -11.03 14.50 19.76
CA MET A 66 -12.05 15.13 18.91
C MET A 66 -11.77 16.62 18.72
N ALA A 67 -11.17 17.31 19.70
CA ALA A 67 -10.78 18.71 19.57
C ALA A 67 -9.60 18.92 18.59
N GLU A 68 -8.67 17.95 18.49
CA GLU A 68 -7.54 17.99 17.54
C GLU A 68 -7.98 17.78 16.07
N LEU A 69 -9.12 17.10 15.86
CA LEU A 69 -9.68 16.83 14.53
C LEU A 69 -10.61 17.94 14.01
N GLN A 70 -10.88 18.96 14.82
CA GLN A 70 -11.68 20.12 14.41
C GLN A 70 -10.79 21.15 13.71
N PRO A 71 -11.22 21.72 12.57
CA PRO A 71 -10.42 22.66 11.76
C PRO A 71 -10.18 24.02 12.44
#